data_AF-A0A521WPG1-F1
#
_entry.id   AF-A0A521WPG1-F1
#
_cell.length_a   1.000
_cell.length_b   1.000
_cell.length_c   1.000
_cell.angle_alpha   90.00
_cell.angle_beta   90.00
_cell.angle_gamma   90.00
#
_symmetry.space_group_name_H-M   'P 1'
#
loop_
_entity.id
_entity.type
_entity.pdbx_description
1 polymer ?
#
loop_
_entity_poly.entity_id
_entity_poly.type
_entity_poly.pdbx_seq_one_letter_code
_entity_poly.pdbx_strand_id
1 'polypeptide(L)'
;MKYKSLNNLTAAAFVFTIALLLQSCNDHGLAPEPAPPYGISGTVFFSNWLPQDSIKDLRVVVFKSYPPQNIVVDVLQGKAKYTETLTPYGVASISYTLMLSPLSPGRYEYLVVAQQYGDNVFNDWRVVGQYSLPADSGNPSVILVPGNKILQNINMTVDFNNLPPQPITGAGK
;
A
#
# COMPACT_ATOMS: atom_id res chain seq x y z
N MET A 1 39.56 -34.83 54.22
CA MET A 1 39.39 -35.09 52.76
C MET A 1 37.90 -35.34 52.50
N LYS A 2 37.33 -34.79 51.42
CA LYS A 2 35.94 -34.96 50.91
C LYS A 2 34.88 -33.94 51.37
N TYR A 3 34.99 -32.68 50.93
CA TYR A 3 33.85 -31.73 50.93
C TYR A 3 33.82 -30.85 49.66
N LYS A 4 34.36 -31.34 48.54
CA LYS A 4 34.44 -30.59 47.27
C LYS A 4 33.71 -31.25 46.09
N SER A 5 33.07 -32.40 46.31
CA SER A 5 32.44 -33.21 45.24
C SER A 5 30.92 -32.99 45.13
N LEU A 6 30.24 -32.64 46.23
CA LEU A 6 28.77 -32.59 46.27
C LEU A 6 28.16 -31.36 45.56
N ASN A 7 28.85 -30.21 45.55
CA ASN A 7 28.35 -28.97 44.94
C ASN A 7 28.43 -28.96 43.41
N ASN A 8 29.34 -29.76 42.83
CA ASN A 8 29.52 -29.82 41.38
C ASN A 8 28.47 -30.73 40.73
N LEU A 9 27.97 -31.73 41.47
CA LEU A 9 26.96 -32.66 40.97
C LEU A 9 25.55 -32.03 40.94
N THR A 10 25.22 -31.22 41.95
CA THR A 10 23.96 -30.44 41.98
C THR A 10 23.98 -29.29 40.95
N ALA A 11 25.11 -28.60 40.80
CA ALA A 11 25.28 -27.59 39.76
C ALA A 11 25.19 -28.19 38.34
N ALA A 12 25.80 -29.35 38.10
CA ALA A 12 25.71 -30.05 36.81
C ALA A 12 24.27 -30.49 36.50
N ALA A 13 23.55 -31.04 37.48
CA ALA A 13 22.13 -31.42 37.30
C ALA A 13 21.23 -30.21 37.02
N PHE A 14 21.49 -29.08 37.67
CA PHE A 14 20.75 -27.83 37.44
C PHE A 14 21.02 -27.25 36.04
N VAL A 15 22.29 -27.23 35.60
CA VAL A 15 22.68 -26.79 34.25
C VAL A 15 22.10 -27.72 33.17
N PHE A 16 22.08 -29.03 33.40
CA PHE A 16 21.48 -30.00 32.48
C PHE A 16 19.95 -29.84 32.37
N THR A 17 19.28 -29.52 33.48
CA THR A 17 17.83 -29.27 33.50
C THR A 17 17.47 -27.98 32.76
N ILE A 18 18.28 -26.93 32.89
CA ILE A 18 18.12 -25.68 32.12
C ILE A 18 18.38 -25.91 30.63
N ALA A 19 19.39 -26.71 30.27
CA ALA A 19 19.68 -27.04 28.87
C ALA A 19 18.54 -27.82 28.19
N LEU A 20 17.83 -28.68 28.93
CA LEU A 20 16.64 -29.40 28.43
C LEU A 20 15.43 -28.47 28.23
N LEU A 21 15.26 -27.44 29.07
CA LEU A 21 14.18 -26.45 28.93
C LEU A 21 14.38 -25.48 27.74
N LEU A 22 15.62 -25.32 27.25
CA LEU A 22 15.92 -24.49 26.08
C LEU A 22 15.70 -25.22 24.74
N GLN A 23 15.49 -26.55 24.75
CA GLN A 23 15.18 -27.31 23.54
C GLN A 23 13.68 -27.45 23.24
N SER A 24 12.80 -27.10 24.18
CA SER A 24 11.34 -27.15 23.98
C SER A 24 10.78 -25.92 23.24
N CYS A 25 11.61 -24.96 22.87
CA CYS A 25 11.21 -23.76 22.11
C CYS A 25 11.48 -23.92 20.60
N ASN A 26 11.16 -25.08 20.04
CA ASN A 26 11.18 -25.34 18.59
C ASN A 26 9.78 -25.64 18.05
N ASP A 27 8.74 -25.11 18.70
CA ASP A 27 7.40 -25.12 18.12
C ASP A 27 7.38 -24.03 17.04
N HIS A 28 7.51 -24.46 15.79
CA HIS A 28 6.98 -23.72 14.66
C HIS A 28 5.46 -23.62 14.87
N GLY A 29 5.05 -22.70 15.73
CA GLY A 29 3.66 -22.44 16.04
C GLY A 29 2.87 -22.31 14.75
N LEU A 30 1.66 -22.84 14.73
CA LEU A 30 0.75 -22.85 13.60
C LEU A 30 0.67 -21.44 12.99
N ALA A 31 1.43 -21.22 11.91
CA ALA A 31 1.32 -19.98 11.16
C ALA A 31 -0.10 -19.97 10.58
N PRO A 32 -0.89 -18.90 10.78
CA PRO A 32 -2.20 -18.82 10.16
C PRO A 32 -2.02 -18.95 8.65
N GLU A 33 -2.91 -19.70 8.01
CA GLU A 33 -2.89 -19.81 6.55
C GLU A 33 -2.91 -18.41 5.94
N PRO A 34 -2.07 -18.15 4.92
CA PRO A 34 -2.03 -16.86 4.29
C PRO A 34 -3.41 -16.52 3.73
N ALA A 35 -3.95 -15.38 4.13
CA ALA A 35 -5.23 -14.90 3.63
C ALA A 35 -5.20 -14.81 2.10
N PRO A 36 -6.29 -15.18 1.40
CA PRO A 36 -6.35 -15.06 -0.05
C PRO A 36 -6.04 -13.62 -0.51
N PRO A 37 -5.35 -13.43 -1.64
CA PRO A 37 -5.05 -12.11 -2.15
C PRO A 37 -6.32 -11.36 -2.56
N TYR A 38 -6.37 -10.07 -2.25
CA TYR A 38 -7.42 -9.15 -2.71
C TYR A 38 -6.82 -7.81 -3.12
N GLY A 39 -7.49 -7.14 -4.04
CA GLY A 39 -6.94 -5.94 -4.66
C GLY A 39 -7.76 -5.36 -5.79
N ILE A 40 -7.13 -4.45 -6.52
CA ILE A 40 -7.70 -3.74 -7.65
C ILE A 40 -6.70 -3.83 -8.81
N SER A 41 -7.16 -4.14 -10.01
CA SER A 41 -6.34 -4.15 -11.22
C SER A 41 -7.07 -3.54 -12.40
N GLY A 42 -6.31 -2.97 -13.32
CA GLY A 42 -6.82 -2.36 -14.52
C GLY A 42 -5.73 -1.68 -15.33
N THR A 43 -6.14 -0.73 -16.16
CA THR A 43 -5.24 -0.01 -17.06
C THR A 43 -5.44 1.49 -16.90
N VAL A 44 -4.34 2.22 -16.81
CA VAL A 44 -4.31 3.67 -16.91
C VAL A 44 -4.03 4.04 -18.36
N PHE A 45 -4.89 4.86 -18.95
CA PHE A 45 -4.72 5.41 -20.30
C PHE A 45 -4.26 6.86 -20.21
N PHE A 46 -3.28 7.23 -21.02
CA PHE A 46 -2.63 8.53 -20.96
C PHE A 46 -2.85 9.33 -22.25
N SER A 47 -3.14 10.61 -22.09
CA SER A 47 -3.14 11.61 -23.15
C SER A 47 -2.33 12.84 -22.74
N ASN A 48 -1.81 13.56 -23.73
CA ASN A 48 -1.14 14.85 -23.55
C ASN A 48 0.01 14.80 -22.53
N TRP A 49 0.90 13.80 -22.62
CA TRP A 49 2.04 13.66 -21.71
C TRP A 49 2.81 14.97 -21.49
N LEU A 50 3.13 15.24 -20.23
CA LEU A 50 4.12 16.26 -19.88
C LEU A 50 5.51 15.84 -20.37
N PRO A 51 6.43 16.80 -20.54
CA PRO A 51 7.85 16.50 -20.66
C PRO A 51 8.30 15.52 -19.57
N GLN A 52 9.10 14.52 -19.94
CA GLN A 52 9.44 13.40 -19.05
C GLN A 52 10.17 13.84 -17.77
N ASP A 53 10.96 14.90 -17.85
CA ASP A 53 11.65 15.54 -16.74
C ASP A 53 10.71 16.16 -15.68
N SER A 54 9.46 16.43 -16.05
CA SER A 54 8.42 16.95 -15.16
C SER A 54 7.72 15.87 -14.33
N ILE A 55 8.00 14.59 -14.56
CA ILE A 55 7.39 13.46 -13.85
C ILE A 55 8.48 12.74 -13.07
N LYS A 56 8.50 12.95 -11.75
CA LYS A 56 9.44 12.28 -10.84
C LYS A 56 8.95 10.88 -10.49
N ASP A 57 7.68 10.77 -10.13
CA ASP A 57 7.02 9.51 -9.79
C ASP A 57 5.55 9.54 -10.23
N LEU A 58 4.99 8.37 -10.50
CA LEU A 58 3.61 8.19 -10.90
C LEU A 58 3.08 6.89 -10.31
N ARG A 59 2.00 6.95 -9.53
CA ARG A 59 1.47 5.77 -8.81
C ARG A 59 -0.04 5.76 -8.81
N VAL A 60 -0.64 4.57 -8.81
CA VAL A 60 -2.06 4.43 -8.45
C VAL A 60 -2.18 4.42 -6.93
N VAL A 61 -3.08 5.22 -6.38
CA VAL A 61 -3.33 5.32 -4.93
C VAL A 61 -4.81 5.14 -4.66
N VAL A 62 -5.14 4.34 -3.65
CA VAL A 62 -6.51 4.16 -3.17
C VAL A 62 -6.64 4.64 -1.72
N PHE A 63 -7.77 5.25 -1.39
CA PHE A 63 -8.08 5.78 -0.06
C PHE A 63 -9.38 5.18 0.47
N LYS A 64 -9.42 4.94 1.79
CA LYS A 64 -10.64 4.53 2.48
C LYS A 64 -11.71 5.62 2.54
N SER A 65 -11.32 6.89 2.44
CA SER A 65 -12.23 8.03 2.59
C SER A 65 -11.94 9.14 1.58
N TYR A 66 -12.98 9.88 1.20
CA TYR A 66 -12.88 11.06 0.34
C TYR A 66 -13.56 12.29 1.00
N PRO A 67 -12.98 13.50 0.89
CA PRO A 67 -11.66 13.80 0.33
C PRO A 67 -10.52 13.32 1.26
N PRO A 68 -9.35 12.95 0.70
CA PRO A 68 -8.18 12.66 1.51
C PRO A 68 -7.68 13.91 2.22
N GLN A 69 -7.03 13.73 3.38
CA GLN A 69 -6.42 14.84 4.12
C GLN A 69 -5.15 15.33 3.39
N ASN A 70 -4.27 14.38 3.10
CA ASN A 70 -3.03 14.54 2.36
C ASN A 70 -2.59 13.12 1.93
N ILE A 71 -2.13 12.97 0.69
CA ILE A 71 -1.78 11.66 0.11
C ILE A 71 -0.76 10.92 0.98
N VAL A 72 0.30 11.61 1.39
CA VAL A 72 1.40 11.02 2.18
C VAL A 72 0.94 10.70 3.60
N VAL A 73 0.20 11.60 4.23
CA VAL A 73 -0.33 11.38 5.60
C VAL A 73 -1.26 10.17 5.64
N ASP A 74 -2.19 10.05 4.69
CA ASP A 74 -3.15 8.94 4.67
C ASP A 74 -2.44 7.59 4.38
N VAL A 75 -1.37 7.59 3.58
CA VAL A 75 -0.51 6.42 3.39
C VAL A 75 0.19 6.03 4.70
N LEU A 76 0.82 7.00 5.39
CA LEU A 76 1.52 6.75 6.66
C LEU A 76 0.58 6.30 7.79
N GLN A 77 -0.68 6.73 7.77
CA GLN A 77 -1.71 6.34 8.72
C GLN A 77 -2.38 4.99 8.38
N GLY A 78 -1.98 4.33 7.29
CA GLY A 78 -2.63 3.08 6.85
C GLY A 78 -4.09 3.28 6.44
N LYS A 79 -4.42 4.47 5.91
CA LYS A 79 -5.73 4.80 5.31
C LYS A 79 -5.71 4.76 3.79
N ALA A 80 -4.51 4.67 3.21
CA ALA A 80 -4.28 4.56 1.78
C ALA A 80 -3.23 3.51 1.43
N LYS A 81 -3.27 3.01 0.19
CA LYS A 81 -2.30 2.08 -0.38
C LYS A 81 -1.97 2.51 -1.81
N TYR A 82 -0.75 2.26 -2.24
CA TYR A 82 -0.27 2.67 -3.55
C TYR A 82 0.46 1.53 -4.28
N THR A 83 0.58 1.66 -5.60
CA THR A 83 1.33 0.72 -6.45
C THR A 83 2.82 1.06 -6.49
N GLU A 84 3.63 0.14 -7.00
CA GLU A 84 4.93 0.52 -7.57
C GLU A 84 4.79 1.62 -8.63
N THR A 85 5.90 2.29 -8.94
CA THR A 85 5.93 3.35 -9.96
C THR A 85 5.45 2.83 -11.31
N LEU A 86 4.52 3.58 -11.91
CA LEU A 86 3.97 3.32 -13.23
C LEU A 86 4.98 3.73 -14.30
N THR A 87 5.78 2.77 -14.77
CA THR A 87 6.76 2.96 -15.85
C THR A 87 6.45 2.03 -17.03
N PRO A 88 6.92 2.35 -18.25
CA PRO A 88 7.68 3.55 -18.66
C PRO A 88 6.79 4.80 -18.86
N TYR A 89 7.38 6.00 -18.79
CA TYR A 89 6.68 7.26 -19.07
C TYR A 89 6.57 7.51 -20.59
N GLY A 90 5.56 8.27 -21.02
CA GLY A 90 5.36 8.63 -22.43
C GLY A 90 4.64 7.57 -23.29
N VAL A 91 4.09 6.52 -22.67
CA VAL A 91 3.31 5.48 -23.38
C VAL A 91 1.81 5.74 -23.32
N ALA A 92 1.05 5.16 -24.26
CA ALA A 92 -0.40 5.35 -24.31
C ALA A 92 -1.15 4.72 -23.13
N SER A 93 -0.61 3.65 -22.53
CA SER A 93 -1.27 2.96 -21.41
C SER A 93 -0.31 2.13 -20.57
N ILE A 94 -0.62 1.98 -19.28
CA ILE A 94 0.11 1.12 -18.34
C ILE A 94 -0.90 0.28 -17.55
N SER A 95 -0.66 -1.03 -17.46
CA SER A 95 -1.45 -1.92 -16.61
C SER A 95 -0.92 -1.89 -15.17
N TYR A 96 -1.83 -1.94 -14.19
CA TYR A 96 -1.48 -1.92 -12.79
C TYR A 96 -2.22 -3.00 -12.00
N THR A 97 -1.61 -3.42 -10.90
CA THR A 97 -2.25 -4.24 -9.87
C THR A 97 -1.89 -3.68 -8.52
N LEU A 98 -2.91 -3.33 -7.74
CA LEU A 98 -2.82 -2.78 -6.40
C LEU A 98 -3.31 -3.83 -5.40
N MET A 99 -2.35 -4.48 -4.75
CA MET A 99 -2.62 -5.38 -3.63
C MET A 99 -2.93 -4.56 -2.37
N LEU A 100 -4.08 -4.82 -1.75
CA LEU A 100 -4.56 -3.96 -0.67
C LEU A 100 -4.02 -4.35 0.70
N SER A 101 -3.62 -5.61 0.89
CA SER A 101 -2.99 -6.05 2.14
C SER A 101 -1.82 -5.12 2.53
N PRO A 102 -1.75 -4.63 3.78
CA PRO A 102 -2.56 -5.03 4.95
C PRO A 102 -3.85 -4.21 5.19
N LEU A 103 -4.27 -3.32 4.27
CA LEU A 103 -5.54 -2.61 4.40
C LEU A 103 -6.71 -3.59 4.36
N SER A 104 -7.61 -3.50 5.33
CA SER A 104 -8.80 -4.35 5.38
C SER A 104 -9.61 -4.28 4.07
N PRO A 105 -10.19 -5.40 3.60
CA PRO A 105 -11.18 -5.40 2.53
C PRO A 105 -12.36 -4.49 2.86
N GLY A 106 -13.13 -4.09 1.83
CA GLY A 106 -14.34 -3.31 2.02
C GLY A 106 -14.43 -2.10 1.11
N ARG A 107 -14.92 -0.99 1.67
CA ARG A 107 -15.26 0.23 0.93
C ARG A 107 -14.06 1.16 0.79
N TYR A 108 -13.78 1.55 -0.44
CA TYR A 108 -12.78 2.53 -0.82
C TYR A 108 -13.46 3.64 -1.60
N GLU A 109 -13.26 4.89 -1.17
CA GLU A 109 -14.03 6.02 -1.68
C GLU A 109 -13.30 6.81 -2.75
N TYR A 110 -12.00 6.59 -2.88
CA TYR A 110 -11.18 7.32 -3.84
C TYR A 110 -10.08 6.44 -4.40
N LEU A 111 -10.01 6.34 -5.73
CA LEU A 111 -8.92 5.69 -6.46
C LEU A 111 -8.41 6.69 -7.51
N VAL A 112 -7.11 6.94 -7.49
CA VAL A 112 -6.48 7.98 -8.30
C VAL A 112 -5.16 7.53 -8.88
N VAL A 113 -4.71 8.27 -9.90
CA VAL A 113 -3.32 8.33 -10.30
C VAL A 113 -2.71 9.59 -9.69
N ALA A 114 -1.68 9.43 -8.88
CA ALA A 114 -0.94 10.50 -8.24
C ALA A 114 0.41 10.69 -8.92
N GLN A 115 0.74 11.94 -9.24
CA GLN A 115 2.04 12.35 -9.79
C GLN A 115 2.84 13.07 -8.70
N GLN A 116 4.08 12.65 -8.51
CA GLN A 116 5.09 13.48 -7.86
C GLN A 116 5.69 14.43 -8.91
N TYR A 117 5.48 15.74 -8.72
CA TYR A 117 5.91 16.77 -9.68
C TYR A 117 7.15 17.55 -9.24
N GLY A 118 7.58 17.40 -8.00
CA GLY A 118 8.75 18.09 -7.42
C GLY A 118 9.60 17.16 -6.56
N ASP A 119 10.71 17.69 -6.04
CA ASP A 119 11.70 16.87 -5.31
C ASP A 119 11.25 16.56 -3.86
N ASN A 120 10.27 17.27 -3.31
CA ASN A 120 9.76 17.01 -1.96
C ASN A 120 8.71 15.90 -1.97
N VAL A 121 9.15 14.66 -1.71
CA VAL A 121 8.29 13.46 -1.61
C VAL A 121 7.18 13.60 -0.55
N PHE A 122 7.27 14.53 0.40
CA PHE A 122 6.22 14.70 1.42
C PHE A 122 5.09 15.63 0.99
N ASN A 123 5.31 16.51 0.01
CA ASN A 123 4.37 17.57 -0.34
C ASN A 123 4.10 17.72 -1.84
N ASP A 124 5.02 17.35 -2.70
CA ASP A 124 4.95 17.63 -4.15
C ASP A 124 4.17 16.54 -4.90
N TRP A 125 2.97 16.23 -4.41
CA TRP A 125 2.05 15.27 -5.00
C TRP A 125 0.76 15.93 -5.44
N ARG A 126 0.27 15.53 -6.61
CA ARG A 126 -1.02 15.97 -7.14
C ARG A 126 -1.76 14.82 -7.82
N VAL A 127 -3.08 14.95 -7.91
CA VAL A 127 -3.94 13.99 -8.61
C VAL A 127 -3.94 14.32 -10.10
N VAL A 128 -3.63 13.33 -10.95
CA VAL A 128 -3.62 13.49 -12.42
C VAL A 128 -4.63 12.61 -13.14
N GLY A 129 -5.22 11.65 -12.44
CA GLY A 129 -6.35 10.86 -12.92
C GLY A 129 -7.18 10.38 -11.75
N GLN A 130 -8.47 10.13 -11.98
CA GLN A 130 -9.36 9.57 -10.98
C GLN A 130 -10.24 8.49 -11.60
N TYR A 131 -10.58 7.49 -10.79
CA TYR A 131 -11.61 6.53 -11.14
C TYR A 131 -12.99 7.14 -10.90
N SER A 132 -13.83 7.08 -11.93
CA SER A 132 -15.24 7.45 -11.87
C SER A 132 -16.05 6.51 -12.76
N LEU A 133 -17.26 6.16 -12.32
CA LEU A 133 -18.21 5.45 -13.13
C LEU A 133 -18.77 6.40 -14.20
N PRO A 134 -19.14 5.89 -15.39
CA PRO A 134 -19.64 6.74 -16.48
C PRO A 134 -20.83 7.64 -16.11
N ALA A 135 -21.70 7.17 -15.19
CA ALA A 135 -22.84 7.94 -14.73
C ALA A 135 -22.48 9.14 -13.84
N ASP A 136 -21.29 9.12 -13.23
CA ASP A 136 -20.80 10.11 -12.27
C ASP A 136 -19.56 10.84 -12.79
N SER A 137 -19.43 10.97 -14.12
CA SER A 137 -18.24 11.55 -14.76
C SER A 137 -17.88 12.90 -14.13
N GLY A 138 -16.75 12.96 -13.43
CA GLY A 138 -16.29 14.15 -12.72
C GLY A 138 -16.23 14.00 -11.18
N ASN A 139 -16.95 13.03 -10.60
CA ASN A 139 -16.88 12.72 -9.17
C ASN A 139 -16.22 11.36 -8.92
N PRO A 140 -15.48 11.19 -7.81
CA PRO A 140 -14.97 9.89 -7.40
C PRO A 140 -16.07 8.86 -7.22
N SER A 141 -15.84 7.64 -7.70
CA SER A 141 -16.74 6.51 -7.44
C SER A 141 -16.18 5.54 -6.42
N VAL A 142 -17.09 5.01 -5.61
CA VAL A 142 -16.79 4.02 -4.59
C VAL A 142 -16.47 2.67 -5.22
N ILE A 143 -15.46 2.00 -4.66
CA ILE A 143 -15.11 0.62 -5.00
C ILE A 143 -15.30 -0.26 -3.77
N LEU A 144 -16.04 -1.36 -3.92
CA LEU A 144 -16.24 -2.38 -2.89
C LEU A 144 -15.35 -3.58 -3.20
N VAL A 145 -14.29 -3.78 -2.42
CA VAL A 145 -13.32 -4.86 -2.66
C VAL A 145 -13.57 -6.04 -1.71
N PRO A 146 -13.95 -7.23 -2.22
CA PRO A 146 -14.09 -8.44 -1.41
C PRO A 146 -12.73 -8.91 -0.88
N GLY A 147 -12.71 -9.54 0.29
CA GLY A 147 -11.47 -9.99 0.96
C GLY A 147 -10.78 -11.22 0.35
N ASN A 148 -11.22 -11.68 -0.81
CA ASN A 148 -10.73 -12.87 -1.47
C ASN A 148 -10.65 -12.72 -3.00
N LYS A 149 -10.69 -11.49 -3.51
CA LYS A 149 -10.75 -11.22 -4.95
C LYS A 149 -9.97 -9.97 -5.32
N ILE A 150 -9.23 -10.05 -6.42
CA ILE A 150 -8.71 -8.90 -7.13
C ILE A 150 -9.77 -8.46 -8.15
N LEU A 151 -10.30 -7.24 -7.99
CA LEU A 151 -11.21 -6.65 -8.95
C LEU A 151 -10.44 -6.31 -10.23
N GLN A 152 -11.01 -6.62 -11.38
CA GLN A 152 -10.41 -6.38 -12.69
C GLN A 152 -11.15 -5.29 -13.44
N ASN A 153 -10.52 -4.76 -14.50
CA ASN A 153 -11.09 -3.76 -15.40
C ASN A 153 -11.44 -2.43 -14.71
N ILE A 154 -10.72 -2.09 -13.64
CA ILE A 154 -10.84 -0.80 -12.96
C ILE A 154 -9.91 0.19 -13.68
N ASN A 155 -10.42 0.75 -14.78
CA ASN A 155 -9.62 1.56 -15.68
C ASN A 155 -9.71 3.06 -15.34
N MET A 156 -8.65 3.80 -15.59
CA MET A 156 -8.57 5.25 -15.37
C MET A 156 -7.97 5.95 -16.57
N THR A 157 -8.29 7.23 -16.72
CA THR A 157 -7.71 8.10 -17.74
C THR A 157 -6.94 9.23 -17.08
N VAL A 158 -5.80 9.58 -17.65
CA VAL A 158 -4.96 10.71 -17.26
C VAL A 158 -4.77 11.60 -18.48
N ASP A 159 -5.27 12.82 -18.38
CA ASP A 159 -5.02 13.88 -19.34
C ASP A 159 -4.26 15.00 -18.64
N PHE A 160 -2.96 15.16 -18.95
CA PHE A 160 -2.17 16.17 -18.25
C PHE A 160 -2.52 17.62 -18.63
N ASN A 161 -3.30 17.84 -19.69
CA ASN A 161 -3.86 19.15 -20.01
C ASN A 161 -5.19 19.44 -19.30
N ASN A 162 -5.83 18.41 -18.74
CA ASN A 162 -7.12 18.52 -18.07
C ASN A 162 -7.14 17.67 -16.79
N LEU A 163 -6.51 18.18 -15.74
CA LEU A 163 -6.38 17.48 -14.47
C LEU A 163 -7.72 17.42 -13.72
N PRO A 164 -7.99 16.34 -12.97
CA PRO A 164 -9.13 16.30 -12.06
C PRO A 164 -9.08 17.42 -11.01
N PRO A 165 -10.24 17.79 -10.41
CA PRO A 165 -10.26 18.66 -9.25
C PRO A 165 -9.34 18.14 -8.15
N GLN A 166 -8.42 18.98 -7.69
CA GLN A 166 -7.53 18.60 -6.60
C GLN A 166 -8.34 18.57 -5.29
N PRO A 167 -8.25 17.50 -4.48
CA PRO A 167 -8.69 17.58 -3.10
C PRO A 167 -8.01 18.78 -2.46
N ILE A 168 -8.71 19.53 -1.61
CA ILE A 168 -8.12 20.64 -0.88
C ILE A 168 -7.08 20.05 0.07
N THR A 169 -5.86 19.86 -0.40
CA THR A 169 -4.72 19.54 0.46
C THR A 169 -4.59 20.70 1.43
N GLY A 170 -4.59 20.41 2.73
CA GLY A 170 -4.43 21.40 3.80
C GLY A 170 -3.04 22.04 3.84
N ALA A 171 -2.50 22.50 2.71
CA ALA A 171 -1.42 23.48 2.64
C ALA A 171 -2.05 24.87 2.84
N GLY A 172 -2.47 25.12 4.08
CA GLY A 172 -3.18 26.32 4.45
C GLY A 172 -3.04 26.63 5.94
N LYS A 173 -1.81 26.59 6.45
CA LYS A 173 -1.21 27.52 7.44
C LYS A 173 0.20 27.07 7.81
#